data_AF-A0AAE3CYR5-F1
#
_entry.id   AF-A0AAE3CYR5-F1
#
_cell.length_a   1.000
_cell.length_b   1.000
_cell.length_c   1.000
_cell.angle_alpha   90.00
_cell.angle_beta   90.00
_cell.angle_gamma   90.00
#
_symmetry.space_group_name_H-M   'P 1'
#
loop_
_entity.id
_entity.type
_entity.pdbx_description
1 polymer ?
#
loop_
_entity_poly.entity_id
_entity_poly.type
_entity_poly.pdbx_seq_one_letter_code
_entity_poly.pdbx_strand_id
1 'polypeptide(L)'
;MNEPVDNYCERLDASFWSEPLNAVTNLAFIIACVALLFFWRRNTTRSMPALFLAVWIGVIGVGSFLFHTFATRWALAADSLPILIFILAYVFLAMRDYLGLTAWFSLSMVAVYIAASAVATPLLTPIAGSSTAT
;
A
#
# COMPACT_ATOMS: atom_id res chain seq x y z
N MET A 1 2.53 9.16 -20.18
CA MET A 1 2.41 8.79 -18.76
C MET A 1 2.64 9.95 -17.79
N ASN A 2 2.95 11.18 -18.28
CA ASN A 2 3.24 12.34 -17.42
C ASN A 2 2.06 13.31 -17.25
N GLU A 3 0.89 12.99 -17.81
CA GLU A 3 -0.32 13.76 -17.55
C GLU A 3 -0.68 13.65 -16.06
N PRO A 4 -0.95 14.78 -15.38
CA PRO A 4 -1.38 14.80 -13.99
C PRO A 4 -2.71 14.07 -13.79
N VAL A 5 -2.80 13.35 -12.68
CA VAL A 5 -3.97 12.65 -12.15
C VAL A 5 -4.53 13.51 -11.03
N ASP A 6 -5.80 13.87 -11.15
CA ASP A 6 -6.49 14.70 -10.19
C ASP A 6 -7.64 13.93 -9.54
N ASN A 7 -7.41 13.47 -8.31
CA ASN A 7 -8.32 12.62 -7.55
C ASN A 7 -8.54 13.10 -6.10
N TYR A 8 -7.87 14.19 -5.68
CA TYR A 8 -7.86 14.64 -4.29
C TYR A 8 -8.20 16.11 -4.20
N CYS A 9 -8.99 16.46 -3.20
CA CYS A 9 -9.45 17.83 -2.98
C CYS A 9 -8.32 18.84 -2.69
N GLU A 10 -7.15 18.38 -2.26
CA GLU A 10 -6.01 19.26 -1.95
C GLU A 10 -5.36 19.83 -3.23
N ARG A 11 -5.42 19.09 -4.34
CA ARG A 11 -4.77 19.47 -5.60
C ARG A 11 -5.58 20.56 -6.30
N LEU A 12 -4.95 21.71 -6.52
CA LEU A 12 -5.53 22.85 -7.24
C LEU A 12 -4.85 23.13 -8.59
N ASP A 13 -3.68 22.54 -8.81
CA ASP A 13 -2.88 22.68 -10.03
C ASP A 13 -1.86 21.52 -10.16
N ALA A 14 -1.07 21.53 -11.23
CA ALA A 14 -0.08 20.48 -11.54
C ALA A 14 1.32 20.74 -10.91
N SER A 15 1.44 21.67 -9.98
CA SER A 15 2.72 21.95 -9.32
C SER A 15 3.11 20.84 -8.34
N PHE A 16 4.42 20.75 -8.08
CA PHE A 16 5.02 19.72 -7.24
C PHE A 16 4.49 19.70 -5.80
N TRP A 17 4.07 20.86 -5.27
CA TRP A 17 3.54 21.02 -3.92
C TRP A 17 2.04 21.28 -3.93
N SER A 18 1.33 20.75 -4.92
CA SER A 18 -0.13 20.84 -4.98
C SER A 18 -0.83 20.05 -3.87
N GLU A 19 -0.18 19.02 -3.30
CA GLU A 19 -0.73 18.22 -2.19
C GLU A 19 0.24 18.11 -0.99
N PRO A 20 0.57 19.24 -0.32
CA PRO A 20 1.63 19.28 0.69
C PRO A 20 1.29 18.47 1.96
N LEU A 21 0.04 18.47 2.41
CA LEU A 21 -0.37 17.71 3.59
C LEU A 21 -0.33 16.21 3.30
N ASN A 22 -0.87 15.76 2.15
CA ASN A 22 -0.76 14.36 1.76
C ASN A 22 0.70 13.94 1.55
N ALA A 23 1.55 14.78 0.95
CA ALA A 23 2.97 14.47 0.78
C ALA A 23 3.71 14.37 2.13
N VAL A 24 3.49 15.29 3.08
CA VAL A 24 4.20 15.31 4.36
C VAL A 24 3.74 14.19 5.30
N THR A 25 2.45 13.87 5.33
CA THR A 25 1.91 12.83 6.22
C THR A 25 2.48 11.44 5.91
N ASN A 26 2.95 11.20 4.68
CA ASN A 26 3.66 9.98 4.31
C ASN A 26 4.96 9.72 5.08
N LEU A 27 5.52 10.73 5.75
CA LEU A 27 6.64 10.56 6.67
C LEU A 27 6.32 9.55 7.79
N ALA A 28 5.05 9.40 8.16
CA ALA A 28 4.62 8.40 9.13
C ALA A 28 5.01 6.97 8.74
N PHE A 29 4.93 6.61 7.45
CA PHE A 29 5.35 5.29 6.96
C PHE A 29 6.87 5.11 7.09
N ILE A 30 7.65 6.14 6.80
CA ILE A 30 9.12 6.09 6.96
C ILE A 30 9.50 5.93 8.43
N ILE A 31 8.85 6.69 9.32
CA ILE A 31 9.04 6.57 10.77
C ILE A 31 8.69 5.15 11.25
N ALA A 32 7.55 4.61 10.80
CA ALA A 32 7.13 3.25 11.12
C ALA A 32 8.13 2.20 10.62
N CYS A 33 8.62 2.32 9.38
CA CYS A 33 9.66 1.44 8.83
C CYS A 33 10.91 1.44 9.71
N VAL A 34 11.45 2.63 10.04
CA VAL A 34 12.64 2.76 10.89
C VAL A 34 12.41 2.15 12.27
N ALA A 35 11.26 2.43 12.91
CA ALA A 35 10.92 1.88 14.21
C ALA A 35 10.81 0.33 14.17
N LEU A 36 10.15 -0.22 13.16
CA LEU A 36 10.02 -1.67 12.98
C LEU A 36 11.36 -2.34 12.72
N LEU A 37 12.24 -1.73 11.91
CA LEU A 37 13.60 -2.22 11.68
C LEU A 37 14.43 -2.22 12.96
N PHE A 38 14.27 -1.20 13.80
CA PHE A 38 14.91 -1.14 15.11
C PHE A 38 14.45 -2.26 16.03
N PHE A 39 13.13 -2.51 16.12
CA PHE A 39 12.59 -3.63 16.89
C PHE A 39 13.03 -4.98 16.34
N TRP A 40 13.03 -5.14 15.01
CA TRP A 40 13.48 -6.37 14.36
C TRP A 40 14.94 -6.69 14.67
N ARG A 41 15.84 -5.69 14.64
CA ARG A 41 17.26 -5.87 14.97
C ARG A 41 17.50 -6.33 16.40
N ARG A 42 16.63 -5.91 17.33
CA ARG A 42 16.69 -6.26 18.76
C ARG A 42 15.99 -7.58 19.10
N ASN A 43 15.12 -8.07 18.22
CA ASN A 43 14.45 -9.36 18.41
C ASN A 43 15.42 -10.52 18.10
N THR A 44 15.45 -11.55 18.94
CA THR A 44 16.34 -12.71 18.77
C THR A 44 15.93 -13.61 17.61
N THR A 45 14.62 -13.70 17.32
CA THR A 45 14.09 -14.58 16.27
C THR A 45 14.29 -14.03 14.86
N ARG A 46 14.43 -12.71 14.73
CA ARG A 46 14.67 -11.98 13.46
C ARG A 46 13.83 -12.49 12.29
N SER A 47 12.51 -12.60 12.50
CA SER A 47 11.56 -13.06 11.48
C SER A 47 11.74 -12.32 10.14
N MET A 48 12.12 -13.06 9.10
CA MET A 48 12.27 -12.52 7.74
C MET A 48 10.95 -11.98 7.16
N PRO A 49 9.78 -12.61 7.38
CA PRO A 49 8.50 -12.00 7.02
C PRO A 49 8.27 -10.63 7.67
N ALA A 50 8.62 -10.48 8.96
CA ALA A 50 8.48 -9.20 9.65
C ALA A 50 9.44 -8.14 9.08
N LEU A 51 10.67 -8.53 8.71
CA LEU A 51 11.60 -7.65 8.01
C LEU A 51 11.04 -7.20 6.66
N PHE A 52 10.53 -8.13 5.87
CA PHE A 52 9.92 -7.83 4.57
C PHE A 52 8.81 -6.79 4.73
N LEU A 53 7.83 -7.03 5.62
CA LEU A 53 6.72 -6.11 5.85
C LEU A 53 7.21 -4.74 6.35
N ALA A 54 8.20 -4.70 7.25
CA ALA A 54 8.77 -3.45 7.74
C ALA A 54 9.42 -2.62 6.62
N VAL A 55 10.24 -3.24 5.78
CA VAL A 55 10.87 -2.56 4.64
C VAL A 55 9.82 -2.09 3.64
N TRP A 56 8.81 -2.93 3.37
CA TRP A 56 7.78 -2.63 2.37
C TRP A 56 6.87 -1.46 2.78
N ILE A 57 6.64 -1.27 4.08
CA ILE A 57 6.01 -0.04 4.61
C ILE A 57 6.82 1.21 4.20
N GLY A 58 8.15 1.15 4.24
CA GLY A 58 8.99 2.24 3.74
C GLY A 58 8.84 2.48 2.24
N VAL A 59 8.74 1.41 1.44
CA VAL A 59 8.49 1.48 -0.01
C VAL A 59 7.15 2.15 -0.30
N ILE A 60 6.10 1.82 0.46
CA ILE A 60 4.78 2.46 0.37
C ILE A 60 4.91 3.97 0.64
N GLY A 61 5.59 4.36 1.72
CA GLY A 61 5.79 5.78 2.04
C GLY A 61 6.49 6.56 0.92
N VAL A 62 7.51 5.96 0.28
CA VAL A 62 8.19 6.55 -0.88
C VAL A 62 7.26 6.65 -2.08
N GLY A 63 6.56 5.56 -2.41
CA GLY A 63 5.61 5.52 -3.52
C GLY A 63 4.52 6.58 -3.40
N SER A 64 3.93 6.69 -2.21
CA SER A 64 2.88 7.66 -1.93
C SER A 64 3.39 9.10 -2.00
N PHE A 65 4.56 9.39 -1.44
CA PHE A 65 5.20 10.70 -1.59
C PHE A 65 5.42 11.07 -3.06
N LEU A 66 5.88 10.13 -3.89
CA LEU A 66 6.07 10.34 -5.33
C LEU A 66 4.74 10.64 -6.02
N PHE A 67 3.66 9.97 -5.64
CA PHE A 67 2.34 10.23 -6.21
C PHE A 67 1.80 11.60 -5.83
N HIS A 68 1.89 12.00 -4.56
CA HIS A 68 1.38 13.30 -4.10
C HIS A 68 2.20 14.50 -4.61
N THR A 69 3.41 14.27 -5.13
CA THR A 69 4.27 15.31 -5.71
C THR A 69 4.25 15.34 -7.24
N PHE A 70 4.33 14.19 -7.91
CA PHE A 70 4.35 14.13 -9.38
C PHE A 70 2.97 13.94 -9.99
N ALA A 71 2.02 13.35 -9.27
CA ALA A 71 0.65 13.11 -9.73
C ALA A 71 0.53 12.37 -11.07
N THR A 72 1.52 11.61 -11.51
CA THR A 72 1.50 10.97 -12.83
C THR A 72 1.03 9.51 -12.75
N ARG A 73 0.68 8.89 -13.89
CA ARG A 73 0.27 7.47 -13.92
C ARG A 73 1.35 6.52 -13.42
N TRP A 74 2.63 6.82 -13.65
CA TRP A 74 3.72 5.98 -13.11
C TRP A 74 3.88 6.17 -11.60
N ALA A 75 3.66 7.39 -11.09
CA ALA A 75 3.70 7.67 -9.66
C ALA A 75 2.51 7.04 -8.92
N LEU A 76 1.32 7.06 -9.54
CA LEU A 76 0.15 6.30 -9.06
C LEU A 76 0.46 4.80 -8.96
N ALA A 77 1.10 4.22 -9.97
CA ALA A 77 1.53 2.83 -9.92
C ALA A 77 2.58 2.58 -8.82
N ALA A 78 3.50 3.53 -8.62
CA ALA A 78 4.51 3.47 -7.56
C ALA A 78 3.91 3.57 -6.15
N ASP A 79 2.75 4.19 -5.98
CA ASP A 79 1.99 4.20 -4.72
C ASP A 79 1.15 2.92 -4.55
N SER A 80 0.27 2.65 -5.51
CA SER A 80 -0.77 1.62 -5.35
C SER A 80 -0.24 0.18 -5.49
N LEU A 81 0.77 -0.09 -6.32
CA LEU A 81 1.31 -1.45 -6.48
C LEU A 81 2.03 -1.96 -5.23
N PRO A 82 2.91 -1.17 -4.57
CA PRO A 82 3.49 -1.58 -3.30
C PRO A 82 2.46 -1.87 -2.21
N ILE A 83 1.39 -1.05 -2.13
CA ILE A 83 0.27 -1.28 -1.21
C ILE A 83 -0.41 -2.62 -1.50
N LEU A 84 -0.72 -2.91 -2.77
CA LEU A 84 -1.30 -4.20 -3.16
C LEU A 84 -0.40 -5.37 -2.76
N ILE A 85 0.90 -5.30 -3.07
CA ILE A 85 1.86 -6.35 -2.70
C ILE A 85 1.90 -6.55 -1.18
N PHE A 86 1.90 -5.46 -0.41
CA PHE A 86 1.84 -5.53 1.05
C PHE A 86 0.60 -6.24 1.55
N ILE A 87 -0.58 -5.88 1.03
CA ILE A 87 -1.86 -6.47 1.41
C ILE A 87 -1.85 -7.98 1.12
N LEU A 88 -1.46 -8.39 -0.09
CA LEU A 88 -1.45 -9.80 -0.47
C LEU A 88 -0.43 -10.60 0.37
N ALA A 89 0.75 -10.04 0.61
CA ALA A 89 1.75 -10.65 1.49
C ALA A 89 1.25 -10.76 2.93
N TYR A 90 0.62 -9.71 3.46
CA TYR A 90 0.08 -9.71 4.81
C TYR A 90 -1.05 -10.72 4.98
N VAL A 91 -1.99 -10.80 4.03
CA VAL A 91 -3.06 -11.82 4.05
C VAL A 91 -2.45 -13.22 4.06
N PHE A 92 -1.50 -13.50 3.15
CA PHE A 92 -0.81 -14.80 3.12
C PHE A 92 -0.15 -15.13 4.47
N LEU A 93 0.63 -14.18 5.01
CA LEU A 93 1.37 -14.36 6.26
C LEU A 93 0.42 -14.50 7.45
N ALA A 94 -0.67 -13.73 7.53
CA ALA A 94 -1.65 -13.84 8.60
C ALA A 94 -2.35 -15.21 8.59
N MET A 95 -2.74 -15.70 7.41
CA MET A 95 -3.34 -17.03 7.27
C MET A 95 -2.37 -18.14 7.69
N ARG A 96 -1.10 -18.02 7.32
CA ARG A 96 -0.08 -19.02 7.64
C ARG A 96 0.35 -18.96 9.11
N ASP A 97 0.69 -17.78 9.61
CA ASP A 97 1.40 -17.60 10.88
C ASP A 97 0.44 -17.41 12.06
N TYR A 98 -0.75 -16.83 11.85
CA TYR A 98 -1.73 -16.65 12.93
C TYR A 98 -2.78 -17.75 12.97
N LEU A 99 -3.25 -18.21 11.80
CA LEU A 99 -4.25 -19.28 11.72
C LEU A 99 -3.63 -20.68 11.52
N GLY A 100 -2.30 -20.77 11.36
CA GLY A 100 -1.60 -22.05 11.22
C GLY A 100 -1.93 -22.81 9.93
N LEU A 101 -2.48 -22.13 8.91
CA LEU A 101 -2.81 -22.78 7.65
C LEU A 101 -1.54 -23.18 6.88
N THR A 102 -1.65 -24.24 6.08
CA THR A 102 -0.57 -24.62 5.17
C THR A 102 -0.38 -23.52 4.11
N ALA A 103 0.81 -23.43 3.52
CA ALA A 103 1.09 -22.45 2.48
C ALA A 103 0.07 -22.49 1.31
N TRP A 104 -0.42 -23.68 0.94
CA TRP A 104 -1.43 -23.85 -0.10
C TRP A 104 -2.78 -23.24 0.28
N PHE A 105 -3.25 -23.46 1.51
CA PHE A 105 -4.48 -22.85 1.99
C PHE A 105 -4.32 -21.34 2.20
N SER A 106 -3.17 -20.86 2.66
CA SER A 106 -2.91 -19.42 2.73
C SER A 106 -2.92 -18.77 1.35
N LEU A 107 -2.37 -19.43 0.33
CA LEU A 107 -2.41 -18.94 -1.05
C LEU A 107 -3.84 -18.94 -1.61
N SER A 108 -4.65 -19.96 -1.30
CA SER A 108 -6.06 -19.97 -1.72
C SER A 108 -6.85 -18.82 -1.07
N MET A 109 -6.56 -18.46 0.17
CA MET A 109 -7.17 -17.29 0.81
C MET A 109 -6.77 -15.97 0.15
N VAL A 110 -5.53 -15.85 -0.34
CA VAL A 110 -5.13 -14.70 -1.17
C VAL A 110 -5.93 -14.65 -2.47
N ALA A 111 -6.12 -15.79 -3.14
CA ALA A 111 -6.92 -15.86 -4.37
C ALA A 111 -8.40 -15.50 -4.11
N VAL A 112 -8.96 -15.98 -2.98
CA VAL A 112 -10.31 -15.62 -2.54
C VAL A 112 -10.40 -14.13 -2.26
N TYR A 113 -9.40 -13.52 -1.58
CA TYR A 113 -9.36 -12.08 -1.35
C TYR A 113 -9.40 -11.30 -2.67
N ILE A 114 -8.56 -11.66 -3.65
CA ILE A 114 -8.54 -11.01 -4.97
C ILE A 114 -9.90 -11.14 -5.66
N ALA A 115 -10.49 -12.33 -5.70
CA ALA A 115 -11.79 -12.57 -6.33
C ALA A 115 -12.90 -11.79 -5.62
N ALA A 116 -12.91 -11.80 -4.29
CA ALA A 116 -13.87 -11.06 -3.48
C ALA A 116 -13.75 -9.56 -3.72
N SER A 117 -12.54 -9.00 -3.77
CA SER A 117 -12.31 -7.59 -4.12
C SER A 117 -12.81 -7.25 -5.52
N ALA A 118 -12.51 -8.09 -6.52
CA ALA A 118 -12.94 -7.86 -7.90
C ALA A 118 -14.48 -7.85 -8.07
N VAL A 119 -15.20 -8.63 -7.25
CA VAL A 119 -16.66 -8.64 -7.22
C VAL A 119 -17.22 -7.50 -6.36
N ALA A 120 -16.62 -7.22 -5.20
CA ALA A 120 -17.09 -6.23 -4.26
C ALA A 120 -16.95 -4.80 -4.81
N THR A 121 -15.86 -4.48 -5.50
CA THR A 121 -15.62 -3.13 -6.03
C THR A 121 -16.78 -2.61 -6.89
N PRO A 122 -17.20 -3.27 -7.99
CA PRO A 122 -18.29 -2.76 -8.82
C PRO A 122 -19.66 -2.74 -8.11
N LEU A 123 -19.89 -3.65 -7.15
CA LEU A 123 -21.12 -3.68 -6.37
C LEU A 123 -21.21 -2.51 -5.38
N LEU A 124 -20.07 -2.09 -4.84
CA LEU A 124 -19.99 -1.02 -3.84
C LEU A 124 -19.85 0.37 -4.47
N THR A 125 -19.32 0.48 -5.70
CA THR A 125 -19.14 1.76 -6.39
C THR A 125 -20.40 2.66 -6.43
N PRO A 126 -21.62 2.16 -6.70
CA PRO A 126 -22.81 3.01 -6.73
C PRO A 126 -23.15 3.68 -5.39
N ILE A 127 -22.66 3.11 -4.28
CA ILE A 127 -22.97 3.55 -2.91
C ILE A 127 -21.78 4.34 -2.33
N ALA A 128 -20.56 3.86 -2.56
CA ALA A 128 -19.33 4.43 -1.99
C ALA A 128 -18.64 5.46 -2.92
N GLY A 129 -19.07 5.58 -4.17
CA GLY A 129 -18.35 6.33 -5.21
C GLY A 129 -17.14 5.57 -5.75
N SER A 130 -16.50 6.12 -6.79
CA SER A 130 -15.27 5.59 -7.38
C SER A 130 -14.12 6.57 -7.22
N SER A 131 -12.95 6.05 -6.84
CA SER A 131 -11.68 6.80 -6.82
C SER A 131 -10.86 6.60 -8.10
N THR A 132 -11.43 5.98 -9.14
CA THR A 132 -10.71 5.65 -10.36
C THR A 132 -10.40 6.91 -11.16
N ALA A 133 -9.11 7.22 -11.30
CA ALA A 133 -8.62 8.24 -12.22
C ALA A 133 -9.10 7.91 -13.65
N THR A 134 -9.96 8.73 -14.23
CA THR A 134 -10.15 8.76 -15.68
C THR A 134 -8.99 9.50 -16.32
#